data_AF-A0A1E2WJA9-F1
#
_entry.id   AF-A0A1E2WJA9-F1
#
_cell.length_a   1.000
_cell.length_b   1.000
_cell.length_c   1.000
_cell.angle_alpha   90.00
_cell.angle_beta   90.00
_cell.angle_gamma   90.00
#
_symmetry.space_group_name_H-M   'P 1'
#
loop_
_entity.id
_entity.type
_entity.pdbx_description
1 polymer ?
#
loop_
_entity_poly.entity_id
_entity_poly.type
_entity_poly.pdbx_seq_one_letter_code
_entity_poly.pdbx_strand_id
1 'polypeptide(L)' 'MHIHGGPFKIIETDGNPVPAVAQIEKDTINVAPGERYDVIWTAREQGKWLLHCHIAHHATNDNVEVEGGGGLTMIINVT' A
#
# COMPACT_ATOMS: atom_id res chain seq x y z
N MET A 1 1.82 -4.35 2.39
CA MET A 1 1.32 -3.46 1.33
C MET A 1 2.21 -2.24 1.25
N HIS A 2 2.68 -1.90 0.06
CA HIS A 2 3.60 -0.80 -0.21
C HIS A 2 3.07 0.04 -1.37
N ILE A 3 3.19 1.37 -1.28
CA ILE A 3 2.91 2.28 -2.39
C ILE A 3 4.18 3.08 -2.74
N HIS A 4 4.51 3.12 -4.03
CA HIS A 4 5.55 4.02 -4.53
C HIS A 4 5.13 5.47 -4.32
N GLY A 5 6.10 6.35 -4.03
CA GLY A 5 5.78 7.77 -3.78
C GLY A 5 5.04 8.02 -2.46
N GLY A 6 5.14 7.09 -1.50
CA GLY A 6 4.72 7.31 -0.12
C GLY A 6 5.34 8.56 0.52
N PRO A 7 4.98 8.87 1.78
CA PRO A 7 4.25 8.00 2.70
C PRO A 7 2.74 8.16 2.58
N PHE A 8 2.03 7.21 3.17
CA PHE A 8 0.66 7.35 3.63
C PHE A 8 0.64 7.50 5.15
N LYS A 9 -0.43 8.10 5.67
CA LYS A 9 -0.70 8.24 7.12
C LYS A 9 -1.75 7.24 7.55
N ILE A 10 -1.49 6.48 8.60
CA ILE A 10 -2.45 5.53 9.17
C ILE A 10 -3.44 6.29 10.06
N ILE A 11 -4.73 6.20 9.76
CA ILE A 11 -5.78 6.92 10.48
C ILE A 11 -6.71 6.01 11.27
N GLU A 12 -6.88 4.74 10.86
CA GLU A 12 -7.62 3.73 11.62
C GLU A 12 -6.90 2.37 11.61
N THR A 13 -7.10 1.60 12.68
CA THR A 13 -6.66 0.19 12.80
C THR A 13 -7.84 -0.65 13.28
N ASP A 14 -8.19 -1.68 12.53
CA ASP A 14 -9.32 -2.60 12.82
C ASP A 14 -10.65 -1.88 13.08
N GLY A 15 -10.92 -0.81 12.32
CA GLY A 15 -12.14 0.01 12.42
C GLY A 15 -12.18 0.95 13.62
N ASN A 16 -11.04 1.15 14.29
CA ASN A 16 -10.91 2.11 15.39
C ASN A 16 -9.99 3.27 14.98
N PRO A 17 -10.39 4.53 15.20
CA PRO A 17 -9.54 5.68 14.94
C PRO A 17 -8.24 5.65 15.72
N VAL A 18 -7.13 5.92 15.05
CA VAL A 18 -5.83 6.17 15.68
C VAL A 18 -5.80 7.62 16.18
N PRO A 19 -5.52 7.87 17.47
CA PRO A 19 -5.41 9.23 18.01
C PRO A 19 -4.40 10.05 17.20
N ALA A 20 -4.69 11.32 16.92
CA ALA A 20 -3.87 12.16 16.05
C ALA A 20 -2.38 12.19 16.45
N VAL A 21 -2.08 12.16 17.76
CA VAL A 21 -0.70 12.13 18.30
C VAL A 21 0.04 10.81 18.09
N ALA A 22 -0.69 9.74 17.76
CA ALA A 22 -0.18 8.39 17.52
C ALA A 22 -0.27 7.97 16.04
N GLN A 23 -0.79 8.84 15.17
CA GLN A 23 -0.79 8.58 13.73
C GLN A 23 0.64 8.67 13.20
N ILE A 24 1.03 7.65 12.43
CA ILE A 24 2.38 7.53 11.87
C ILE A 24 2.31 7.46 10.36
N GLU A 25 3.37 7.97 9.74
CA GLU A 25 3.58 7.92 8.30
C GLU A 25 4.48 6.75 7.93
N LYS A 26 4.08 5.98 6.91
CA LYS A 26 4.80 4.84 6.37
C LYS A 26 4.61 4.77 4.86
N ASP A 27 5.54 4.15 4.15
CA ASP A 27 5.33 3.75 2.76
C ASP A 27 4.91 2.28 2.64
N THR A 28 5.09 1.50 3.70
CA THR A 28 4.87 0.05 3.75
C THR A 28 4.29 -0.34 5.10
N ILE A 29 3.29 -1.22 5.07
CA ILE A 29 2.69 -1.78 6.27
C ILE A 29 2.43 -3.28 6.12
N ASN A 30 2.68 -4.04 7.18
CA ASN A 30 2.26 -5.43 7.27
C ASN A 30 0.77 -5.47 7.64
N VAL A 31 0.01 -6.32 6.94
CA VAL A 31 -1.40 -6.56 7.23
C VAL A 31 -1.54 -8.06 7.46
N ALA A 32 -1.76 -8.46 8.71
CA ALA A 32 -1.96 -9.85 9.06
C ALA A 32 -3.39 -10.33 8.74
N PRO A 33 -3.66 -11.64 8.73
CA PRO A 33 -5.00 -12.16 8.52
C PRO A 33 -6.02 -11.58 9.51
N GLY A 34 -7.07 -10.95 8.99
CA GLY A 34 -8.12 -10.32 9.79
C GLY A 34 -7.86 -8.87 10.17
N GLU A 35 -6.62 -8.38 10.04
CA GLU A 35 -6.29 -6.97 10.29
C GLU A 35 -6.76 -6.06 9.14
N ARG A 36 -7.14 -4.84 9.49
CA ARG A 36 -7.56 -3.78 8.56
C ARG A 36 -6.89 -2.47 8.94
N TYR A 37 -6.52 -1.69 7.93
CA TYR A 37 -5.94 -0.36 8.11
C TYR A 37 -6.57 0.61 7.14
N ASP A 38 -6.94 1.78 7.64
CA ASP A 38 -7.36 2.90 6.83
C ASP A 38 -6.20 3.89 6.77
N VAL A 39 -5.81 4.26 5.56
CA VAL A 39 -4.66 5.13 5.31
C VAL A 39 -5.02 6.27 4.38
N ILE A 40 -4.46 7.45 4.64
CA ILE A 40 -4.54 8.60 3.74
C ILE A 40 -3.22 8.70 2.99
N TRP A 41 -3.25 8.56 1.68
CA TRP A 41 -2.14 8.83 0.79
C TRP A 41 -2.46 10.04 -0.07
N THR A 42 -1.55 11.02 -0.11
CA THR A 42 -1.67 12.19 -0.98
C THR A 42 -0.65 12.06 -2.10
N ALA A 43 -1.14 12.03 -3.33
CA ALA A 43 -0.28 12.01 -4.50
C ALA A 43 0.60 13.27 -4.53
N ARG A 44 1.90 13.08 -4.73
CA ARG A 44 2.88 14.18 -4.78
C ARG A 44 2.96 14.82 -6.16
N GLU A 45 2.70 14.04 -7.20
CA GLU A 45 2.76 14.45 -8.60
C GLU A 45 1.74 13.65 -9.43
N GLN A 46 1.40 14.16 -10.62
CA GLN A 46 0.68 13.39 -11.64
C GLN A 46 1.56 12.22 -12.12
N GLY A 47 0.94 11.08 -12.40
CA GLY A 47 1.68 9.91 -12.85
C GLY A 47 1.04 8.59 -12.46
N LYS A 48 1.83 7.52 -12.58
CA LYS A 48 1.42 6.16 -12.24
C LYS A 48 2.15 5.71 -10.99
N TRP A 49 1.41 5.27 -9.99
CA TRP A 49 1.94 4.84 -8.70
C TRP A 49 1.61 3.37 -8.46
N LEU A 50 2.64 2.55 -8.28
CA LEU A 50 2.48 1.13 -8.02
C LEU A 50 2.14 0.91 -6.55
N LEU A 51 1.04 0.21 -6.29
CA LEU A 51 0.66 -0.32 -4.99
C LEU A 51 0.72 -1.84 -5.06
N HIS A 52 1.49 -2.48 -4.19
CA HIS A 52 1.69 -3.94 -4.24
C HIS A 52 2.03 -4.57 -2.89
N CYS A 53 2.00 -5.90 -2.84
CA CYS A 53 2.60 -6.63 -1.74
C CYS A 53 4.13 -6.59 -1.85
N HIS A 54 4.82 -6.26 -0.76
CA HIS A 54 6.29 -6.17 -0.73
C HIS A 54 6.96 -7.52 -0.40
N ILE A 55 6.19 -8.62 -0.37
CA ILE A 55 6.72 -9.98 -0.32
C ILE A 55 6.84 -10.47 -1.77
N ALA A 56 8.06 -10.70 -2.24
CA ALA A 56 8.36 -10.86 -3.67
C ALA A 56 7.47 -11.88 -4.40
N HIS A 57 7.33 -13.10 -3.87
CA HIS A 57 6.52 -14.14 -4.52
C HIS A 57 5.00 -13.81 -4.54
N HIS A 58 4.51 -12.93 -3.66
CA HIS A 58 3.12 -12.47 -3.70
C HIS A 58 2.85 -11.46 -4.83
N ALA A 59 3.90 -10.88 -5.44
CA ALA A 59 3.80 -9.97 -6.58
C ALA A 59 3.98 -10.69 -7.92
N THR A 60 3.84 -12.02 -7.96
CA THR A 60 4.01 -12.86 -9.15
C THR A 60 2.81 -13.76 -9.35
N ASN A 61 2.63 -14.26 -10.58
CA ASN A 61 1.68 -15.33 -10.89
C ASN A 61 2.47 -16.63 -11.11
N ASP A 62 2.31 -17.61 -10.23
CA ASP A 62 3.08 -18.86 -10.26
C ASP A 62 4.60 -18.64 -10.32
N ASN A 63 5.11 -17.72 -9.48
CA ASN A 63 6.53 -17.30 -9.44
C ASN A 63 7.05 -16.66 -10.74
N VAL A 64 6.16 -16.24 -11.64
CA VAL A 64 6.51 -15.51 -12.86
C VAL A 64 5.94 -14.09 -12.80
N GLU A 65 6.79 -13.12 -13.12
CA GLU A 65 6.40 -11.73 -13.36
C GLU A 65 6.05 -11.57 -14.84
N VAL A 66 4.94 -10.92 -15.14
CA VAL A 66 4.46 -10.66 -16.50
C VAL A 66 4.28 -9.16 -16.66
N GLU A 67 5.00 -8.56 -17.62
CA GLU A 67 4.93 -7.12 -17.91
C GLU A 67 5.21 -6.18 -16.71
N GLY A 68 6.13 -6.56 -15.82
CA GLY A 68 6.50 -5.71 -14.68
C GLY A 68 5.68 -5.97 -13.41
N GLY A 69 4.81 -6.98 -13.39
CA GLY A 69 4.02 -7.34 -12.21
C GLY A 69 3.30 -8.69 -12.28
N GLY A 70 2.47 -8.94 -11.27
CA GLY A 70 1.67 -10.15 -11.10
C GLY A 70 0.98 -10.13 -9.74
N GLY A 71 0.30 -11.22 -9.35
CA GLY A 71 -0.24 -11.40 -8.01
C GLY A 71 -0.96 -10.17 -7.43
N LEU A 72 -0.55 -9.74 -6.23
CA LEU A 72 -1.09 -8.57 -5.54
C LEU A 72 -0.40 -7.28 -5.97
N THR A 73 -0.79 -6.75 -7.12
CA THR A 73 -0.33 -5.47 -7.69
C THR A 73 -1.51 -4.64 -8.22
N MET A 74 -1.40 -3.31 -8.15
CA MET A 74 -2.31 -2.38 -8.79
C MET A 74 -1.62 -1.05 -9.12
N ILE A 75 -2.11 -0.36 -10.14
CA ILE A 75 -1.63 0.98 -10.50
C ILE A 75 -2.69 2.02 -10.15
N ILE A 76 -2.28 3.05 -9.42
CA ILE A 76 -3.07 4.27 -9.21
C ILE A 76 -2.61 5.30 -10.24
N ASN A 77 -3.52 5.70 -11.14
CA ASN A 77 -3.27 6.77 -12.10
C ASN A 77 -3.75 8.10 -11.51
N VAL A 78 -2.83 9.05 -11.34
CA VAL A 78 -3.11 10.41 -10.88
C VAL A 78 -2.99 11.34 -12.09
N THR A 79 -4.09 11.99 -12.44
CA THR A 79 -4.22 12.91 -13.58
C THR A 79 -4.69 14.27 -13.10
#